data_AF-A0A1G3JU91-F1
#
_entry.id   AF-A0A1G3JU91-F1
#
_cell.length_a   1.000
_cell.length_b   1.000
_cell.length_c   1.000
_cell.angle_alpha   90.00
_cell.angle_beta   90.00
_cell.angle_gamma   90.00
#
_symmetry.space_group_name_H-M   'P 1'
#
loop_
_entity.id
_entity.type
_entity.pdbx_description
1 polymer ?
#
loop_
_entity_poly.entity_id
_entity_poly.type
_entity_poly.pdbx_seq_one_letter_code
_entity_poly.pdbx_strand_id
1 'polypeptide(L)'
;MKCYVLTAVGLRTALDSCVAAVKIDPALTFVEKLDALLKGGWIGETEHALLKVLTDAGNAAAHQGWSPDDEEVRHLLDLLENFIQRNLVNGKRALAMQAGIPQKQKRQKRAEAKLRNLE
;
A
#
# COMPACT_ATOMS: atom_id res chain seq x y z
N MET A 1 16.31 2.87 -27.26
CA MET A 1 14.89 3.28 -27.28
C MET A 1 14.28 2.86 -25.95
N LYS A 2 13.66 3.79 -25.20
CA LYS A 2 13.05 3.48 -23.90
C LYS A 2 11.54 3.29 -24.09
N CYS A 3 10.97 2.23 -23.53
CA CYS A 3 9.57 1.83 -23.76
C CYS A 3 8.65 2.30 -22.61
N TYR A 4 8.64 3.60 -22.31
CA TYR A 4 7.96 4.13 -21.12
C TYR A 4 6.44 4.03 -21.14
N VAL A 5 5.82 4.15 -22.31
CA VAL A 5 4.39 3.87 -22.48
C VAL A 5 4.07 2.43 -22.07
N LEU A 6 4.86 1.46 -22.55
CA LEU A 6 4.68 0.05 -22.20
C LEU A 6 4.88 -0.18 -20.69
N THR A 7 5.89 0.46 -20.09
CA THR A 7 6.12 0.37 -18.64
C THR A 7 4.92 0.90 -17.86
N ALA A 8 4.40 2.09 -18.17
CA ALA A 8 3.26 2.68 -17.46
C ALA A 8 2.00 1.80 -17.57
N VAL A 9 1.72 1.25 -18.75
CA VAL A 9 0.60 0.30 -18.94
C VAL A 9 0.84 -0.97 -18.14
N GLY A 10 2.07 -1.51 -18.17
CA GLY A 10 2.46 -2.70 -17.42
C GLY A 10 2.33 -2.52 -15.91
N LEU A 11 2.65 -1.34 -15.38
CA LEU A 11 2.49 -1.02 -13.94
C LEU A 11 1.03 -1.10 -13.51
N ARG A 12 0.10 -0.57 -14.32
CA ARG A 12 -1.34 -0.67 -14.06
C ARG A 12 -1.82 -2.12 -14.05
N THR A 13 -1.35 -2.94 -15.01
CA THR A 13 -1.66 -4.38 -15.06
C THR A 13 -1.05 -5.16 -13.89
N ALA A 14 0.16 -4.81 -13.48
CA ALA A 14 0.82 -5.43 -12.33
C ALA A 14 0.09 -5.10 -11.02
N LEU A 15 -0.34 -3.85 -10.83
CA LEU A 15 -1.20 -3.48 -9.70
C LEU A 15 -2.49 -4.30 -9.68
N ASP A 16 -3.14 -4.46 -10.84
CA ASP A 16 -4.37 -5.27 -10.96
C ASP A 16 -4.18 -6.72 -10.52
N SER A 17 -3.05 -7.31 -10.92
CA SER A 17 -2.67 -8.66 -10.51
C SER A 17 -2.46 -8.76 -8.99
N CYS A 18 -1.90 -7.72 -8.38
CA CYS A 18 -1.70 -7.66 -6.93
C CYS A 18 -3.04 -7.49 -6.17
N VAL A 19 -3.97 -6.71 -6.71
CA VAL A 19 -5.33 -6.57 -6.17
C VAL A 19 -6.05 -7.93 -6.18
N ALA A 20 -5.94 -8.68 -7.28
CA ALA A 20 -6.49 -10.03 -7.36
C ALA A 20 -5.83 -10.98 -6.34
N ALA A 21 -4.52 -10.85 -6.10
CA ALA A 21 -3.78 -11.67 -5.12
C ALA A 21 -4.27 -11.47 -3.67
N VAL A 22 -4.83 -10.30 -3.33
CA VAL A 22 -5.48 -10.04 -2.04
C VAL A 22 -6.99 -10.36 -2.03
N LYS A 23 -7.47 -11.08 -3.05
CA LYS A 23 -8.86 -11.58 -3.21
C LYS A 23 -9.91 -10.48 -3.37
N ILE A 24 -9.53 -9.32 -3.90
CA ILE A 24 -10.48 -8.31 -4.38
C ILE A 24 -10.93 -8.72 -5.78
N ASP A 25 -12.22 -8.52 -6.08
CA ASP A 25 -12.83 -8.94 -7.34
C ASP A 25 -12.14 -8.25 -8.55
N PRO A 26 -11.56 -9.01 -9.49
CA PRO A 26 -10.88 -8.46 -10.66
C PRO A 26 -11.84 -7.80 -11.66
N ALA A 27 -13.15 -8.05 -11.59
CA ALA A 27 -14.13 -7.42 -12.48
C ALA A 27 -14.40 -5.94 -12.13
N LEU A 28 -14.01 -5.50 -10.93
CA LEU A 28 -14.18 -4.12 -10.48
C LEU A 28 -13.37 -3.13 -11.33
N THR A 29 -13.88 -1.91 -11.42
CA THR A 29 -13.12 -0.78 -11.98
C THR A 29 -11.91 -0.46 -11.09
N PHE A 30 -10.91 0.24 -11.63
CA PHE A 30 -9.75 0.64 -10.82
C PHE A 30 -10.12 1.52 -9.63
N VAL A 31 -11.10 2.41 -9.78
CA VAL A 31 -11.60 3.23 -8.66
C VAL A 31 -12.15 2.34 -7.56
N GLU A 32 -13.03 1.41 -7.90
CA GLU A 32 -13.61 0.47 -6.94
C GLU A 32 -12.56 -0.45 -6.31
N LYS A 33 -11.54 -0.88 -7.07
CA LYS A 33 -10.41 -1.66 -6.56
C LYS A 33 -9.61 -0.91 -5.51
N LEU A 34 -9.29 0.37 -5.76
CA LEU A 34 -8.57 1.21 -4.80
C LEU A 34 -9.42 1.46 -3.55
N ASP A 35 -10.71 1.70 -3.71
CA ASP A 35 -11.64 1.85 -2.58
C ASP A 35 -11.77 0.57 -1.76
N ALA A 36 -11.77 -0.60 -2.40
CA ALA A 36 -11.78 -1.89 -1.73
C ALA A 36 -10.48 -2.14 -0.96
N LEU A 37 -9.32 -1.78 -1.52
CA LEU A 37 -8.04 -1.84 -0.82
C LEU A 37 -8.03 -0.95 0.43
N LEU A 38 -8.55 0.29 0.31
CA LEU A 38 -8.64 1.23 1.42
C LEU A 38 -9.57 0.73 2.52
N LYS A 39 -10.80 0.33 2.15
CA LYS A 39 -11.79 -0.22 3.10
C LYS A 39 -11.32 -1.52 3.75
N GLY A 40 -10.54 -2.33 3.04
CA GLY A 40 -9.92 -3.55 3.56
C GLY A 40 -8.69 -3.31 4.44
N GLY A 41 -8.24 -2.06 4.60
CA GLY A 41 -7.07 -1.71 5.42
C GLY A 41 -5.73 -2.12 4.81
N TRP A 42 -5.68 -2.49 3.52
CA TRP A 42 -4.45 -2.82 2.81
C TRP A 42 -3.62 -1.57 2.52
N ILE A 43 -4.29 -0.44 2.30
CA ILE A 43 -3.67 0.86 2.04
C ILE A 43 -4.32 1.94 2.92
N GLY A 44 -3.57 3.01 3.18
CA GLY A 44 -4.11 4.23 3.80
C GLY A 44 -4.56 5.26 2.77
N GLU A 45 -5.15 6.37 3.23
CA GLU A 45 -5.65 7.45 2.35
C GLU A 45 -4.57 8.03 1.43
N THR A 46 -3.37 8.29 1.98
CA THR A 46 -2.25 8.80 1.18
C THR A 46 -1.84 7.83 0.08
N GLU A 47 -1.78 6.54 0.39
CA GLU A 47 -1.38 5.51 -0.57
C GLU A 47 -2.47 5.27 -1.62
N HIS A 48 -3.75 5.41 -1.27
CA HIS A 48 -4.86 5.42 -2.22
C HIS A 48 -4.69 6.53 -3.26
N ALA A 49 -4.43 7.76 -2.81
CA ALA A 49 -4.20 8.89 -3.72
C ALA A 49 -3.00 8.66 -4.64
N LEU A 50 -1.91 8.10 -4.11
CA LEU A 50 -0.70 7.79 -4.90
C LEU A 50 -0.96 6.68 -5.93
N LEU A 51 -1.61 5.59 -5.54
CA LEU A 51 -1.95 4.51 -6.46
C LEU A 51 -2.96 4.95 -7.52
N LYS A 52 -3.83 5.91 -7.20
CA LYS A 52 -4.70 6.54 -8.20
C LYS A 52 -3.88 7.21 -9.30
N VAL A 53 -2.84 7.98 -8.94
CA VAL A 53 -1.92 8.59 -9.93
C VAL A 53 -1.30 7.53 -10.84
N LEU A 54 -0.86 6.40 -10.27
CA LEU A 54 -0.32 5.28 -11.06
C LEU A 54 -1.34 4.72 -12.05
N THR A 55 -2.59 4.50 -11.61
CA THR A 55 -3.64 3.97 -12.49
C THR A 55 -4.03 4.96 -13.60
N ASP A 56 -4.08 6.26 -13.27
CA ASP A 56 -4.39 7.33 -14.22
C ASP A 56 -3.25 7.48 -15.26
N ALA A 57 -1.98 7.41 -14.82
CA ALA A 57 -0.81 7.45 -15.69
C ALA A 57 -0.81 6.28 -16.69
N GLY A 58 -1.10 5.06 -16.24
CA GLY A 58 -1.26 3.91 -17.13
C GLY A 58 -2.41 4.07 -18.12
N ASN A 59 -3.52 4.68 -17.71
CA ASN A 59 -4.65 5.00 -18.60
C ASN A 59 -4.29 6.05 -19.66
N ALA A 60 -3.61 7.12 -19.24
CA ALA A 60 -3.16 8.20 -20.11
C ALA A 60 -2.13 7.69 -21.13
N ALA A 61 -1.22 6.81 -20.70
CA ALA A 61 -0.26 6.15 -21.58
C ALA A 61 -0.93 5.26 -22.63
N ALA A 62 -1.93 4.46 -22.23
CA ALA A 62 -2.62 3.55 -23.15
C ALA A 62 -3.52 4.26 -24.17
N HIS A 63 -4.20 5.33 -23.77
CA HIS A 63 -5.32 5.87 -24.55
C HIS A 63 -5.20 7.34 -24.93
N GLN A 64 -4.35 8.12 -24.24
CA GLN A 64 -4.32 9.58 -24.37
C GLN A 64 -3.03 10.10 -25.02
N GLY A 65 -2.14 9.19 -25.46
CA GLY A 65 -0.87 9.56 -26.11
C GLY A 65 0.16 10.21 -25.17
N TRP A 66 -0.09 10.16 -23.86
CA TRP A 66 0.87 10.63 -22.86
C TRP A 66 2.02 9.62 -22.72
N SER A 67 3.24 10.09 -22.52
CA SER A 67 4.38 9.24 -22.19
C SER A 67 5.08 9.82 -20.98
N PRO A 68 5.36 9.01 -19.95
CA PRO A 68 6.18 9.48 -18.85
C PRO A 68 7.61 9.73 -19.29
N ASP A 69 8.29 10.60 -18.54
CA ASP A 69 9.73 10.75 -18.59
C ASP A 69 10.47 9.74 -17.69
N ASP A 70 11.80 9.89 -17.67
CA ASP A 70 12.72 9.08 -16.88
C ASP A 70 12.45 9.08 -15.38
N GLU A 71 12.13 10.23 -14.80
CA GLU A 71 11.86 10.36 -13.37
C GLU A 71 10.46 9.87 -13.06
N GLU A 72 9.46 10.25 -13.86
CA GLU A 72 8.08 9.84 -13.67
C GLU A 72 7.95 8.31 -13.66
N VAL A 73 8.59 7.60 -14.60
CA VAL A 73 8.58 6.13 -14.60
C VAL A 73 9.19 5.55 -13.33
N ARG A 74 10.30 6.11 -12.82
CA ARG A 74 10.94 5.62 -11.59
C ARG A 74 10.02 5.80 -10.39
N HIS A 75 9.39 6.97 -10.25
CA HIS A 75 8.44 7.21 -9.17
C HIS A 75 7.24 6.26 -9.23
N LEU A 76 6.70 6.00 -10.43
CA LEU A 76 5.59 5.06 -10.60
C LEU A 76 6.01 3.61 -10.25
N LEU A 77 7.23 3.20 -10.58
CA LEU A 77 7.80 1.93 -10.16
C LEU A 77 7.92 1.84 -8.64
N ASP A 78 8.50 2.86 -8.00
CA ASP A 78 8.68 2.90 -6.55
C ASP A 78 7.35 2.81 -5.80
N LEU A 79 6.29 3.45 -6.32
CA LEU A 79 4.94 3.35 -5.75
C LEU A 79 4.42 1.92 -5.77
N LEU A 80 4.54 1.23 -6.91
CA LEU A 80 4.10 -0.17 -7.02
C LEU A 80 4.96 -1.09 -6.15
N GLU A 81 6.28 -0.90 -6.14
CA GLU A 81 7.21 -1.70 -5.34
C GLU A 81 6.87 -1.58 -3.85
N ASN A 82 6.67 -0.36 -3.35
CA ASN A 82 6.28 -0.13 -1.96
C ASN A 82 4.96 -0.82 -1.59
N PHE A 83 3.97 -0.75 -2.48
CA PHE A 83 2.70 -1.44 -2.28
C PHE A 83 2.88 -2.97 -2.19
N ILE A 84 3.63 -3.57 -3.14
CA ILE A 84 3.91 -5.01 -3.16
C ILE A 84 4.68 -5.43 -1.91
N GLN A 85 5.72 -4.67 -1.56
CA GLN A 85 6.59 -4.97 -0.45
C GLN A 85 5.83 -4.97 0.87
N ARG A 86 4.93 -4.01 1.08
CA ARG A 86 4.10 -3.93 2.29
C ARG A 86 3.04 -5.02 2.35
N ASN A 87 2.27 -5.18 1.28
CA ASN A 87 1.05 -5.99 1.31
C ASN A 87 1.28 -7.48 1.00
N LEU A 88 2.19 -7.79 0.07
CA LEU A 88 2.39 -9.16 -0.41
C LEU A 88 3.63 -9.82 0.21
N VAL A 89 4.70 -9.07 0.47
CA VAL A 89 5.97 -9.63 0.96
C VAL A 89 6.07 -9.58 2.49
N ASN A 90 5.93 -8.39 3.08
CA ASN A 90 6.24 -8.19 4.50
C ASN A 90 5.06 -8.45 5.43
N GLY A 91 3.82 -8.19 5.02
CA GLY A 91 2.64 -8.29 5.89
C GLY A 91 2.57 -9.61 6.65
N LYS A 92 2.75 -10.75 5.96
CA LYS A 92 2.70 -12.08 6.59
C LYS A 92 3.90 -12.35 7.51
N ARG A 93 5.10 -11.95 7.10
CA ARG A 93 6.33 -12.18 7.88
C ARG A 93 6.33 -11.36 9.17
N ALA A 94 5.93 -10.09 9.10
CA ALA A 94 5.86 -9.23 10.26
C ALA A 94 4.83 -9.74 11.29
N LEU A 95 3.66 -10.19 10.84
CA LEU A 95 2.65 -10.78 11.73
C LEU A 95 3.12 -12.09 12.36
N ALA A 96 3.86 -12.93 11.63
CA ALA A 96 4.42 -14.16 12.17
C ALA A 96 5.42 -13.93 13.32
N MET A 97 6.09 -12.77 13.34
CA MET A 97 7.04 -12.43 14.42
C MET A 97 6.35 -12.13 15.75
N GLN A 98 5.04 -11.85 15.78
CA GLN A 98 4.30 -11.52 17.00
C GLN A 98 4.41 -12.61 18.07
N ALA A 99 4.51 -13.88 17.66
CA ALA A 99 4.67 -15.02 18.57
C ALA A 99 6.00 -15.00 19.36
N GLY A 100 7.03 -14.32 18.83
CA GLY A 100 8.35 -14.21 19.47
C GLY A 100 8.56 -12.94 20.29
N ILE A 101 7.61 -11.99 20.28
CA ILE A 101 7.76 -10.72 21.00
C ILE A 101 7.39 -10.92 22.48
N PRO A 102 8.29 -10.63 23.44
CA PRO A 102 7.98 -10.72 24.87
C PRO A 102 6.80 -9.83 25.23
N GLN A 103 5.86 -10.34 26.03
CA GLN A 103 4.74 -9.55 26.49
C GLN A 103 5.22 -8.39 27.35
N LYS A 104 4.71 -7.19 27.04
CA LYS A 104 5.05 -5.95 27.74
C LYS A 104 4.78 -6.11 29.24
N GLN A 105 5.77 -5.83 30.09
CA GLN A 105 5.59 -5.82 31.54
C GLN A 105 4.40 -4.93 31.90
N LYS A 106 3.46 -5.45 32.70
CA LYS A 106 2.31 -4.69 33.20
C LYS A 106 2.83 -3.45 33.90
N ARG A 107 2.51 -2.28 33.36
CA ARG A 107 2.82 -0.99 33.97
C ARG A 107 2.20 -0.98 35.37
N GLN A 108 3.03 -1.00 36.41
CA GLN A 108 2.56 -0.85 37.78
C GLN A 108 1.71 0.42 37.83
N LYS A 109 0.45 0.28 38.23
CA LYS A 109 -0.48 1.41 38.32
C LYS A 109 0.18 2.41 39.26
N ARG A 110 0.29 3.66 38.79
CA ARG A 110 0.69 4.86 39.55
C ARG A 110 -0.37 5.21 40.63
N ALA A 111 -0.90 4.21 41.32
CA ALA A 111 -1.98 4.32 42.31
C ALA A 111 -1.43 4.46 43.74
N GLU A 112 -0.19 4.06 44.01
CA GLU A 112 0.41 4.20 45.35
C GLU A 112 1.04 5.58 45.60
N ALA A 113 1.22 6.41 44.56
CA ALA A 113 1.78 7.76 44.70
C ALA A 113 0.78 8.81 45.21
N LYS A 114 -0.51 8.46 45.38
CA LYS A 114 -1.54 9.39 45.89
C LYS A 114 -1.98 9.11 47.34
N LEU A 115 -1.61 7.96 47.92
CA LEU A 115 -1.95 7.63 49.32
C LEU A 115 -0.92 8.15 50.35
N ARG A 116 0.29 8.53 49.91
CA ARG A 116 1.36 9.08 50.78
C ARG A 116 1.33 10.60 50.99
N ASN A 117 0.40 11.32 50.34
CA ASN A 117 0.29 12.78 50.47
C ASN A 117 -0.91 13.21 51.31
N LEU A 118 -1.41 12.34 52.18
CA LEU A 118 -2.57 12.58 53.07
C LEU A 118 -2.31 12.17 54.54
N GLU A 119 -1.06 11.93 54.92
CA GLU A 119 -0.63 11.75 56.31
C GLU A 119 0.26 12.91 56.77
#